data_AF-A0A351BX45-F1
#
_entry.id   AF-A0A351BX45-F1
#
_cell.length_a   1.000
_cell.length_b   1.000
_cell.length_c   1.000
_cell.angle_alpha   90.00
_cell.angle_beta   90.00
_cell.angle_gamma   90.00
#
_symmetry.space_group_name_H-M   'P 1'
#
loop_
_entity.id
_entity.type
_entity.pdbx_description
1 polymer ?
#
loop_
_entity_poly.entity_id
_entity_poly.type
_entity_poly.pdbx_seq_one_letter_code
_entity_poly.pdbx_strand_id
1 'polypeptide(L)'
;MNLTKFLLILLINISTFDFLFSQDYNWITPNKTYLKLFIADDGIHRISKADFENAGVSTSAIDPRTLKVFNRGNQIPVYVRGESDGFFNDSDYVDFYGTRN
;
A
#
# COMPACT_ATOMS: atom_id res chain seq x y z
N MET A 1 12.29 32.48 -41.80
CA MET A 1 12.98 31.60 -40.82
C MET A 1 13.50 30.39 -41.57
N ASN A 2 14.80 30.12 -41.52
CA ASN A 2 15.43 29.01 -42.25
C ASN A 2 15.06 27.66 -41.62
N LEU A 3 14.96 26.62 -42.45
CA LEU A 3 14.47 25.28 -42.08
C LEU A 3 15.18 24.71 -40.84
N THR A 4 16.48 24.98 -40.69
CA THR A 4 17.28 24.61 -39.52
C THR A 4 16.83 25.30 -38.23
N LYS A 5 16.44 26.57 -38.26
CA LYS A 5 15.89 27.27 -37.07
C LYS A 5 14.50 26.76 -36.70
N PHE A 6 13.68 26.41 -37.68
CA PHE A 6 12.38 25.78 -37.44
C PHE A 6 12.55 24.39 -36.80
N LEU A 7 13.50 23.59 -37.29
CA LEU A 7 13.81 22.27 -36.73
C LEU A 7 14.33 22.35 -35.28
N LEU A 8 15.18 23.34 -34.99
CA LEU A 8 15.70 23.61 -33.64
C LEU A 8 14.59 23.99 -32.65
N ILE A 9 13.65 24.84 -33.07
CA ILE A 9 12.50 25.21 -32.23
C ILE A 9 11.60 23.98 -31.98
N LEU A 10 11.38 23.15 -33.00
CA LEU A 10 10.58 21.92 -32.85
C LEU A 10 11.22 20.93 -31.86
N LEU A 11 12.55 20.76 -31.90
CA LEU A 11 13.30 19.89 -30.99
C LEU A 11 13.23 20.36 -29.53
N ILE A 12 13.27 21.67 -29.27
CA ILE A 12 13.19 22.25 -27.92
C ILE A 12 11.81 22.03 -27.29
N ASN A 13 10.74 22.08 -28.08
CA ASN A 13 9.37 21.85 -27.58
C ASN A 13 9.08 20.37 -27.26
N ILE A 14 9.83 19.43 -27.84
CA ILE A 14 9.69 18.00 -27.54
C ILE A 14 10.36 17.66 -26.20
N SER A 15 11.42 18.38 -25.80
CA SER A 15 12.13 18.16 -24.53
C SER A 15 11.40 18.63 -23.27
N THR A 16 10.28 19.36 -23.39
CA THR A 16 9.48 19.86 -22.25
C THR A 16 8.22 19.03 -21.99
N PHE A 17 8.13 17.81 -22.53
CA PHE A 17 7.03 16.92 -22.20
C PHE A 17 7.25 16.29 -20.81
N ASP A 18 6.73 16.93 -19.78
CA ASP A 18 6.68 16.35 -18.44
C ASP A 18 5.72 15.15 -18.44
N PHE A 19 6.24 13.97 -18.12
CA PHE A 19 5.41 12.78 -17.87
C PHE A 19 4.63 12.99 -16.58
N LEU A 20 3.35 13.38 -16.70
CA LEU A 20 2.42 13.36 -15.58
C LEU A 20 2.09 11.90 -15.25
N PHE A 21 2.72 11.36 -14.20
CA PHE A 21 2.30 10.08 -13.62
C PHE A 21 0.96 10.29 -12.91
N SER A 22 -0.12 9.70 -13.44
CA SER A 22 -1.36 9.58 -12.67
C SER A 22 -1.07 8.77 -11.41
N GLN A 23 -1.60 9.19 -10.27
CA GLN A 23 -1.58 8.34 -9.07
C GLN A 23 -2.43 7.09 -9.36
N ASP A 24 -1.81 5.93 -9.26
CA ASP A 24 -2.49 4.65 -9.39
C ASP A 24 -3.19 4.33 -8.05
N TYR A 25 -4.52 4.42 -8.06
CA TYR A 25 -5.36 4.14 -6.90
C TYR A 25 -5.93 2.71 -6.91
N ASN A 26 -5.30 1.78 -7.64
CA ASN A 26 -5.75 0.38 -7.75
C ASN A 26 -5.86 -0.38 -6.41
N TRP A 27 -5.28 0.14 -5.33
CA TRP A 27 -5.32 -0.42 -3.98
C TRP A 27 -6.59 -0.02 -3.20
N ILE A 28 -7.31 1.01 -3.64
CA ILE A 28 -8.55 1.50 -3.02
C ILE A 28 -9.74 0.80 -3.68
N THR A 29 -10.46 0.02 -2.90
CA THR A 29 -11.74 -0.58 -3.27
C THR A 29 -12.85 0.21 -2.57
N PRO A 30 -13.74 0.87 -3.33
CA PRO A 30 -14.87 1.58 -2.74
C PRO A 30 -15.68 0.70 -1.79
N ASN A 31 -16.18 1.29 -0.70
CA ASN A 31 -17.01 0.62 0.31
C ASN A 31 -16.32 -0.53 1.07
N LYS A 32 -14.98 -0.60 1.06
CA LYS A 32 -14.21 -1.47 1.96
C LYS A 32 -13.72 -0.71 3.19
N THR A 33 -13.64 -1.42 4.31
CA THR A 33 -13.06 -0.90 5.55
C THR A 33 -11.54 -1.00 5.48
N TYR A 34 -10.86 0.09 5.83
CA TYR A 34 -9.40 0.16 5.88
C TYR A 34 -8.96 0.58 7.27
N LEU A 35 -7.94 -0.11 7.79
CA LEU A 35 -7.22 0.32 8.99
C LEU A 35 -6.01 1.14 8.59
N LYS A 36 -5.87 2.32 9.19
CA LYS A 36 -4.70 3.17 9.01
C LYS A 36 -3.75 2.98 10.19
N LEU A 37 -2.50 2.68 9.87
CA LEU A 37 -1.44 2.43 10.83
C LEU A 37 -0.49 3.62 10.86
N PHE A 38 -0.09 4.05 12.05
CA PHE A 38 1.00 5.01 12.23
C PHE A 38 2.26 4.24 12.61
N ILE A 39 3.32 4.44 11.83
CA ILE A 39 4.61 3.79 12.06
C ILE A 39 5.54 4.78 12.76
N ALA A 40 5.91 4.46 14.00
CA ALA A 40 6.75 5.31 14.83
C ALA A 40 8.23 5.24 14.43
N ASP A 41 8.70 4.05 14.04
CA ASP A 41 10.09 3.74 13.72
C ASP A 41 10.19 2.71 12.58
N ASP A 42 11.32 2.73 11.87
CA ASP A 42 11.64 1.73 10.84
C ASP A 42 11.87 0.36 11.49
N GLY A 43 11.27 -0.70 10.93
CA GLY A 43 11.49 -2.06 11.41
C GLY A 43 10.34 -3.02 11.15
N ILE A 44 10.40 -4.20 11.77
CA ILE A 44 9.32 -5.18 11.74
C ILE A 44 8.27 -4.83 12.79
N HIS A 45 7.02 -4.71 12.35
CA HIS A 45 5.86 -4.44 13.18
C HIS A 45 4.92 -5.64 13.16
N ARG A 46 4.28 -5.89 14.29
CA ARG A 46 3.29 -6.97 14.46
C ARG A 46 1.91 -6.39 14.71
N ILE A 47 0.90 -6.98 14.07
CA ILE A 47 -0.51 -6.72 14.36
C ILE A 47 -1.18 -8.06 14.67
N SER A 48 -1.70 -8.17 15.89
CA SER A 48 -2.48 -9.32 16.37
C SER A 48 -3.96 -9.15 16.04
N LYS A 49 -4.74 -10.22 16.17
CA LYS A 49 -6.21 -10.17 16.13
C LYS A 49 -6.78 -9.11 17.10
N ALA A 50 -6.25 -9.02 18.31
CA ALA A 50 -6.70 -8.08 19.33
C ALA A 50 -6.54 -6.61 18.89
N ASP A 51 -5.51 -6.30 18.09
CA ASP A 51 -5.31 -4.94 17.58
C ASP A 51 -6.43 -4.53 16.60
N PHE A 52 -6.93 -5.47 15.78
CA PHE A 52 -8.10 -5.22 14.92
C PHE A 52 -9.36 -4.96 15.74
N GLU A 53 -9.59 -5.76 16.77
CA GLU A 53 -10.77 -5.64 17.65
C GLU A 53 -10.74 -4.33 18.46
N ASN A 54 -9.57 -3.96 18.98
CA ASN A 54 -9.36 -2.68 19.66
C ASN A 54 -9.55 -1.48 18.72
N ALA A 55 -9.31 -1.66 17.42
CA ALA A 55 -9.62 -0.67 16.37
C ALA A 55 -11.10 -0.70 15.93
N GLY A 56 -11.94 -1.52 16.56
CA GLY A 56 -13.38 -1.63 16.27
C GLY A 56 -13.72 -2.48 15.03
N VAL A 57 -12.77 -3.29 14.54
CA VAL A 57 -13.00 -4.20 13.41
C VAL A 57 -13.33 -5.60 13.92
N SER A 58 -14.49 -6.12 13.52
CA SER A 58 -14.84 -7.52 13.79
C SER A 58 -13.96 -8.45 12.96
N THR A 59 -13.26 -9.36 13.65
CA THR A 59 -12.34 -10.35 13.06
C THR A 59 -13.03 -11.67 12.74
N SER A 60 -14.28 -11.87 13.17
CA SER A 60 -14.99 -13.16 13.09
C SER A 60 -15.17 -13.71 11.67
N ALA A 61 -15.11 -12.85 10.66
CA ALA A 61 -15.27 -13.20 9.25
C ALA A 61 -14.00 -12.92 8.42
N ILE A 62 -12.86 -12.63 9.06
CA ILE A 62 -11.61 -12.34 8.38
C ILE A 62 -10.84 -13.65 8.19
N ASP A 63 -10.60 -14.03 6.93
CA ASP A 63 -9.56 -15.01 6.59
C ASP A 63 -8.20 -14.27 6.60
N PRO A 64 -7.27 -14.62 7.52
CA PRO A 64 -6.01 -13.91 7.69
C PRO A 64 -5.11 -13.98 6.44
N ARG A 65 -5.29 -14.99 5.57
CA ARG A 65 -4.56 -15.12 4.28
C ARG A 65 -4.88 -14.00 3.30
N THR A 66 -5.99 -13.30 3.51
CA THR A 66 -6.47 -12.24 2.62
C THR A 66 -6.01 -10.84 3.03
N LEU A 67 -5.32 -10.73 4.17
CA LEU A 67 -4.83 -9.46 4.70
C LEU A 67 -3.76 -8.87 3.78
N LYS A 68 -3.87 -7.56 3.56
CA LYS A 68 -2.93 -6.79 2.74
C LYS A 68 -2.50 -5.55 3.49
N VAL A 69 -1.22 -5.23 3.42
CA VAL A 69 -0.66 -3.98 3.94
C VAL A 69 -0.14 -3.17 2.75
N PHE A 70 -0.50 -1.89 2.72
CA PHE A 70 -0.09 -0.96 1.68
C PHE A 70 0.69 0.20 2.29
N ASN A 71 1.82 0.54 1.68
CA ASN A 71 2.59 1.74 2.00
C ASN A 71 2.62 2.66 0.78
N ARG A 72 2.04 3.86 0.91
CA ARG A 72 1.92 4.86 -0.18
C ARG A 72 1.38 4.25 -1.49
N GLY A 73 0.36 3.40 -1.37
CA GLY A 73 -0.29 2.71 -2.49
C GLY A 73 0.40 1.44 -2.98
N ASN A 74 1.62 1.13 -2.50
CA ASN A 74 2.32 -0.09 -2.86
C ASN A 74 2.04 -1.18 -1.84
N GLN A 75 1.58 -2.35 -2.29
CA GLN A 75 1.45 -3.51 -1.41
C GLN A 75 2.84 -3.96 -0.96
N ILE A 76 3.02 -4.12 0.35
CA ILE A 76 4.28 -4.62 0.93
C ILE A 76 4.15 -6.09 1.35
N PRO A 77 5.27 -6.84 1.40
CA PRO A 77 5.26 -8.21 1.90
C PRO A 77 4.80 -8.27 3.36
N VAL A 78 4.03 -9.31 3.66
CA VAL A 78 3.57 -9.62 5.01
C VAL A 78 3.84 -11.09 5.31
N TYR A 79 4.09 -11.40 6.57
CA TYR A 79 4.10 -12.74 7.10
C TYR A 79 2.86 -12.93 7.98
N VAL A 80 2.08 -13.97 7.73
CA VAL A 80 0.88 -14.26 8.51
C VAL A 80 1.08 -15.57 9.27
N ARG A 81 1.08 -15.51 10.60
CA ARG A 81 1.18 -16.67 11.47
C ARG A 81 -0.21 -17.26 11.71
N GLY A 82 -0.32 -18.59 11.64
CA GLY A 82 -1.54 -19.31 12.00
C GLY A 82 -2.57 -19.39 10.88
N GLU A 83 -2.29 -18.82 9.70
CA GLU A 83 -3.24 -18.72 8.59
C GLU A 83 -3.71 -20.06 7.98
N SER A 84 -3.15 -21.20 8.39
CA SER A 84 -3.38 -22.50 7.75
C SER A 84 -4.83 -22.95 7.78
N ASP A 85 -5.60 -22.60 8.81
CA ASP A 85 -7.02 -22.99 8.95
C ASP A 85 -7.99 -21.94 8.36
N GLY A 86 -7.51 -20.73 8.08
CA GLY A 86 -8.30 -19.63 7.52
C GLY A 86 -9.15 -18.91 8.56
N PHE A 87 -8.90 -19.16 9.84
CA PHE A 87 -9.52 -18.45 10.95
C PHE A 87 -8.49 -17.53 11.58
N PHE A 88 -8.88 -16.29 11.87
CA PHE A 88 -8.00 -15.38 12.59
C PHE A 88 -8.13 -15.65 14.10
N ASN A 89 -7.32 -16.56 14.62
CA ASN A 89 -7.35 -17.00 16.02
C ASN A 89 -6.61 -16.02 16.94
N ASP A 90 -6.78 -16.17 18.25
CA ASP A 90 -6.19 -15.24 19.23
C ASP A 90 -4.65 -15.29 19.28
N SER A 91 -4.04 -16.40 18.83
CA SER A 91 -2.59 -16.56 18.71
C SER A 91 -1.99 -16.04 17.40
N ASP A 92 -2.83 -15.65 16.46
CA ASP A 92 -2.43 -15.34 15.09
C ASP A 92 -2.05 -13.87 14.96
N TYR A 93 -1.17 -13.59 14.00
CA TYR A 93 -0.66 -12.24 13.80
C TYR A 93 -0.11 -12.03 12.40
N VAL A 94 -0.01 -10.76 12.01
CA VAL A 94 0.64 -10.29 10.79
C VAL A 94 1.90 -9.52 11.14
N ASP A 95 3.04 -9.95 10.62
CA ASP A 95 4.29 -9.20 10.67
C ASP A 95 4.57 -8.54 9.31
N PHE A 96 5.05 -7.30 9.33
CA PHE A 96 5.45 -6.56 8.12
C PHE A 96 6.57 -5.56 8.43
N TYR A 97 7.35 -5.20 7.40
CA TYR A 97 8.34 -4.15 7.54
C TYR A 97 7.71 -2.77 7.30
N GLY A 98 7.66 -1.95 8.35
CA GLY A 98 7.17 -0.58 8.31
C GLY A 98 8.31 0.42 8.23
N THR A 99 8.10 1.51 7.49
CA THR A 99 8.99 2.68 7.44
C THR A 99 8.30 3.89 8.04
N ARG A 100 8.98 4.61 8.93
CA ARG A 100 8.55 5.88 9.49
C ARG A 100 8.36 6.89 8.35
N ASN A 101 7.33 7.72 8.47
CA ASN A 101 7.10 8.83 7.54
C ASN A 101 8.03 10.02 7.81
#